data_AF-A0A8T5J697-F1
#
_entry.id   AF-A0A8T5J697-F1
#
_cell.length_a   1.000
_cell.length_b   1.000
_cell.length_c   1.000
_cell.angle_alpha   90.00
_cell.angle_beta   90.00
_cell.angle_gamma   90.00
#
_symmetry.space_group_name_H-M   'P 1'
#
loop_
_entity.id
_entity.type
_entity.pdbx_description
1 polymer ?
#
loop_
_entity_poly.entity_id
_entity_poly.type
_entity_poly.pdbx_seq_one_letter_code
_entity_poly.pdbx_strand_id
1 'polypeptide(L)'
;MRLEWPVYVFTACVFLAFALSVQFLSLGTFAVVALFVLLTVAYAWVAWVMIKQKAVLELHAYIICNTCGELTPSQGKHCMNCSAGL
;
A
#
# COMPACT_ATOMS: atom_id res chain seq x y z
N MET A 1 -5.26 10.33 -3.97
CA MET A 1 -5.30 8.88 -4.25
C MET A 1 -4.29 8.56 -5.34
N ARG A 2 -3.18 7.87 -5.04
CA ARG A 2 -2.13 7.48 -6.02
C ARG A 2 -1.34 6.23 -5.60
N LEU A 3 -1.91 5.38 -4.75
CA LEU A 3 -1.29 4.12 -4.28
C LEU A 3 -1.73 2.88 -5.08
N GLU A 4 -2.75 2.99 -5.92
CA GLU A 4 -3.34 1.84 -6.63
C GLU A 4 -2.45 1.39 -7.79
N TRP A 5 -1.87 2.35 -8.50
CA TRP A 5 -0.96 2.15 -9.63
C TRP A 5 0.27 1.28 -9.31
N PRO A 6 1.05 1.54 -8.24
CA PRO A 6 2.20 0.70 -7.91
C PRO A 6 1.82 -0.74 -7.54
N VAL A 7 0.63 -0.98 -6.99
CA VAL A 7 0.16 -2.34 -6.68
C VAL A 7 -0.13 -3.10 -7.97
N TYR A 8 -0.81 -2.49 -8.94
CA TYR A 8 -1.10 -3.13 -10.23
C TYR A 8 0.16 -3.44 -11.04
N VAL A 9 1.15 -2.53 -11.02
CA VAL A 9 2.44 -2.77 -11.69
C VAL A 9 3.20 -3.90 -11.00
N PHE A 10 3.22 -3.92 -9.66
CA PHE A 10 3.89 -4.97 -8.91
C PHE A 10 3.26 -6.35 -9.15
N THR A 11 1.93 -6.45 -9.11
CA THR A 11 1.23 -7.72 -9.40
C THR A 11 1.47 -8.18 -10.83
N ALA A 12 1.40 -7.29 -11.82
CA ALA A 12 1.68 -7.62 -13.20
C ALA A 12 3.11 -8.16 -13.40
N CYS A 13 4.11 -7.54 -12.76
CA CYS A 13 5.49 -8.03 -12.79
C CYS A 13 5.66 -9.40 -12.14
N VAL A 14 4.98 -9.66 -11.02
CA VAL A 14 4.99 -10.96 -10.31
C VAL A 14 4.42 -12.07 -11.20
N PHE A 15 3.27 -11.84 -11.83
CA PHE A 15 2.65 -12.82 -12.73
C PHE A 15 3.47 -13.02 -14.00
N LEU A 16 4.06 -11.95 -14.55
CA LEU A 16 4.97 -12.04 -15.69
C LEU A 16 6.20 -12.89 -15.36
N ALA A 17 6.85 -12.65 -14.22
CA ALA A 17 8.01 -13.42 -13.77
C ALA A 17 7.67 -14.89 -13.54
N PHE A 18 6.50 -15.17 -12.96
CA PHE A 18 6.01 -16.54 -12.80
C PHE A 18 5.78 -17.23 -14.15
N ALA A 19 5.06 -16.58 -15.06
CA ALA A 19 4.78 -17.12 -16.39
C ALA A 19 6.06 -17.39 -17.18
N LEU A 20 7.02 -16.45 -17.18
CA LEU A 20 8.31 -16.63 -17.84
C LEU A 20 9.12 -17.77 -17.22
N SER A 21 9.09 -17.91 -15.89
CA SER A 21 9.81 -18.99 -15.21
C SER A 21 9.23 -20.35 -15.59
N VAL A 22 7.91 -20.53 -15.53
CA VAL A 22 7.27 -21.82 -15.82
C VAL A 22 7.34 -22.19 -17.31
N GLN A 23 7.28 -21.20 -18.21
CA GLN A 23 7.20 -21.45 -19.65
C GLN A 23 8.58 -21.72 -20.29
N PHE A 24 9.65 -21.09 -19.82
CA PHE A 24 10.96 -21.13 -20.49
C PHE A 24 12.04 -21.90 -19.74
N LEU A 25 11.94 -21.98 -18.42
CA LEU A 25 12.80 -22.85 -17.63
C LEU A 25 11.97 -24.11 -17.33
N SER A 26 12.41 -25.27 -17.79
CA SER A 26 11.77 -26.56 -17.47
C SER A 26 11.98 -26.91 -15.99
N LEU A 27 11.49 -26.05 -15.08
CA LEU A 27 11.63 -26.19 -13.64
C LEU A 27 10.80 -27.38 -13.17
N GLY A 28 11.41 -28.21 -12.32
CA GLY A 28 10.69 -29.25 -11.62
C GLY A 28 9.55 -28.66 -10.77
N THR A 29 8.48 -29.42 -10.58
CA THR A 29 7.25 -29.00 -9.87
C THR A 29 7.55 -28.34 -8.52
N PHE A 30 8.53 -28.86 -7.78
CA PHE A 30 8.93 -28.30 -6.48
C PHE A 30 9.43 -26.86 -6.59
N ALA A 31 10.21 -26.54 -7.62
CA ALA A 31 10.75 -25.20 -7.82
C ALA A 31 9.66 -24.21 -8.25
N VAL A 32 8.66 -24.65 -9.03
CA VAL A 32 7.50 -23.84 -9.39
C VAL A 32 6.66 -23.51 -8.15
N VAL A 33 6.42 -24.49 -7.28
CA VAL A 33 5.68 -24.27 -6.02
C VAL A 33 6.44 -23.33 -5.09
N ALA A 34 7.75 -23.52 -4.92
CA ALA A 34 8.59 -22.62 -4.11
C ALA A 34 8.57 -21.17 -4.64
N LEU A 35 8.67 -21.00 -5.96
CA LEU A 35 8.58 -19.69 -6.61
C LEU A 35 7.21 -19.04 -6.37
N PHE A 36 6.13 -19.79 -6.53
CA PHE A 36 4.76 -19.30 -6.29
C PHE A 36 4.57 -18.82 -4.84
N VAL A 37 5.04 -19.59 -3.86
CA VAL A 37 4.96 -19.22 -2.45
C VAL A 37 5.76 -17.96 -2.16
N LEU A 38 7.00 -17.86 -2.65
CA LEU A 38 7.84 -16.66 -2.49
C LEU A 38 7.17 -15.40 -3.05
N LEU A 39 6.60 -15.50 -4.26
CA LEU A 39 5.88 -14.40 -4.90
C LEU A 39 4.63 -14.00 -4.12
N THR A 40 3.90 -14.97 -3.56
CA THR A 40 2.71 -14.72 -2.74
C THR A 40 3.07 -14.00 -1.44
N VAL A 41 4.16 -14.42 -0.77
CA VAL A 41 4.66 -13.76 0.44
C VAL A 41 5.14 -12.34 0.13
N ALA A 42 5.87 -12.15 -0.98
CA ALA A 42 6.31 -10.83 -1.42
C ALA A 42 5.12 -9.90 -1.70
N TYR A 43 4.05 -10.40 -2.33
CA TYR A 43 2.82 -9.67 -2.54
C TYR A 43 2.12 -9.28 -1.23
N ALA A 44 1.96 -10.22 -0.31
CA ALA A 44 1.37 -9.95 1.00
C ALA A 44 2.17 -8.90 1.79
N TRP A 45 3.50 -8.95 1.70
CA TRP A 45 4.39 -7.96 2.32
C TRP A 45 4.18 -6.55 1.76
N VAL A 46 4.16 -6.41 0.42
CA VAL A 46 3.93 -5.11 -0.22
C VAL A 46 2.55 -4.56 0.14
N ALA A 47 1.50 -5.39 0.14
CA ALA A 47 0.17 -4.99 0.56
C ALA A 47 0.16 -4.47 2.02
N TRP A 48 0.87 -5.16 2.93
CA TRP A 48 1.00 -4.74 4.32
C TRP A 48 1.74 -3.40 4.49
N VAL A 49 2.85 -3.20 3.78
CA VAL A 49 3.60 -1.93 3.79
C VAL A 49 2.73 -0.77 3.30
N MET A 50 1.93 -0.98 2.26
CA MET A 50 1.03 0.05 1.71
C MET A 50 -0.06 0.45 2.71
N ILE A 51 -0.60 -0.49 3.47
CA ILE A 51 -1.56 -0.20 4.55
C ILE A 51 -0.91 0.67 5.63
N LYS A 52 0.32 0.34 6.02
CA LYS A 52 1.09 1.14 6.99
C LYS A 52 1.40 2.54 6.47
N GLN A 53 1.80 2.68 5.20
CA GLN A 53 2.07 4.00 4.61
C GLN A 53 0.82 4.88 4.54
N LYS A 54 -0.35 4.32 4.19
CA LYS A 54 -1.61 5.08 4.28
C LYS A 54 -1.86 5.55 5.71
N ALA A 55 -1.76 4.67 6.70
CA ALA A 55 -1.96 5.05 8.09
C ALA A 55 -1.00 6.16 8.54
N VAL A 56 0.25 6.15 8.07
CA VAL A 56 1.26 7.17 8.37
C VAL A 56 0.95 8.50 7.66
N LEU A 57 0.54 8.47 6.38
CA LEU A 57 0.14 9.68 5.65
C LEU A 57 -1.07 10.37 6.29
N GLU A 58 -2.05 9.58 6.76
CA GLU A 58 -3.19 10.08 7.52
C GLU A 58 -2.75 10.70 8.87
N LEU A 59 -1.73 10.14 9.51
CA LEU A 59 -1.15 10.67 10.76
C LEU A 59 -0.29 11.92 10.58
N HIS A 60 0.23 12.20 9.38
CA HIS A 60 1.03 13.40 9.10
C HIS A 60 0.24 14.53 8.45
N ALA A 61 -1.01 14.28 8.07
CA ALA A 61 -1.90 15.30 7.54
C ALA A 61 -2.61 16.07 8.67
N TYR A 62 -1.91 16.43 9.75
CA TYR A 62 -2.46 17.35 10.76
C TYR A 62 -2.20 18.78 10.32
N ILE A 63 -3.24 19.60 10.34
CA ILE A 63 -3.19 21.03 10.08
C ILE A 63 -3.57 21.80 11.35
N ILE A 64 -3.07 23.02 11.47
CA ILE A 64 -3.39 23.92 12.57
C ILE A 64 -4.75 24.56 12.28
N CYS A 65 -5.70 24.47 13.21
CA CYS A 65 -6.99 25.11 13.05
C CYS A 65 -6.86 26.64 13.18
N ASN A 66 -7.38 27.39 12.20
CA ASN A 66 -7.33 28.86 12.20
C ASN A 66 -8.13 29.51 13.34
N THR A 67 -9.07 28.78 13.96
CA THR A 67 -9.95 29.30 15.01
C THR A 67 -9.42 29.05 16.43
N CYS A 68 -8.88 27.86 16.70
CA CYS A 68 -8.42 27.49 18.05
C CYS A 68 -6.90 27.29 18.17
N GLY A 69 -6.16 27.26 17.06
CA GLY A 69 -4.72 27.03 17.04
C GLY A 69 -4.28 25.59 17.33
N GLU A 70 -5.23 24.66 17.55
CA GLU A 70 -4.92 23.27 17.86
C GLU A 70 -4.71 22.44 16.59
N LEU A 71 -3.90 21.38 16.70
CA LEU A 71 -3.68 20.41 15.63
C LEU A 71 -4.92 19.53 15.42
N THR A 72 -5.40 19.44 14.19
CA THR A 72 -6.54 18.60 13.82
C THR A 72 -6.26 17.89 12.49
N PRO A 73 -6.75 16.65 12.29
CA PRO A 73 -6.54 15.94 11.02
C PRO A 73 -7.22 16.66 9.87
N SER A 74 -6.51 16.85 8.75
CA SER A 74 -6.96 17.60 7.58
C SER A 74 -8.05 16.89 6.77
N GLN A 75 -8.35 15.63 7.09
CA GLN A 75 -9.43 14.87 6.45
C GLN A 75 -10.82 15.23 7.02
N GLY A 76 -10.87 15.90 8.18
CA GLY A 76 -12.11 16.33 8.82
C GLY A 76 -12.67 17.59 8.17
N LYS A 77 -14.01 17.69 8.05
CA LYS A 77 -14.69 18.95 7.67
C LYS A 77 -14.69 19.99 8.79
N HIS A 78 -14.55 19.52 10.03
CA HIS A 78 -14.59 20.32 11.24
C HIS A 78 -13.40 19.98 12.13
N CYS A 79 -12.86 20.98 12.81
CA CYS A 79 -11.82 20.80 13.81
C CYS A 79 -12.32 19.89 14.93
N MET A 80 -11.53 18.88 15.30
CA MET A 80 -11.91 17.91 16.34
C MET A 80 -12.02 18.55 17.73
N ASN A 81 -11.35 19.69 17.96
CA ASN A 81 -11.29 20.35 19.26
C ASN A 81 -12.37 21.44 19.42
N CYS A 82 -12.60 22.26 18.39
CA CYS A 82 -13.52 23.41 18.46
C CYS A 82 -14.76 23.29 17.56
N SER A 83 -14.87 22.23 16.75
CA SER A 83 -15.94 22.02 15.77
C SER A 83 -16.08 23.10 14.68
N ALA A 84 -15.17 24.07 14.62
CA ALA A 84 -15.12 25.08 13.57
C ALA A 84 -14.78 24.42 12.21
N GLY A 85 -15.22 25.03 11.11
CA GLY A 85 -14.86 24.58 9.76
C GLY A 85 -13.34 24.63 9.55
N LEU A 86 -12.80 23.54 8.98
CA LEU A 86 -11.38 23.41 8.61
C LEU A 86 -11.08 24.02 7.24
#